data_AF-A0A250I6M7-F1
#
_entry.id   AF-A0A250I6M7-F1
#
_cell.length_a   1.000
_cell.length_b   1.000
_cell.length_c   1.000
_cell.angle_alpha   90.00
_cell.angle_beta   90.00
_cell.angle_gamma   90.00
#
_symmetry.space_group_name_H-M   'P 1'
#
loop_
_entity.id
_entity.type
_entity.pdbx_description
1 polymer ?
#
loop_
_entity_poly.entity_id
_entity_poly.type
_entity_poly.pdbx_seq_one_letter_code
_entity_poly.pdbx_strand_id
1 'polypeptide(L)'
;MRVFGLAALLLLASACATTRVVNLDTGQRDTIVYRPGESEPITIDEREFKSAVARLVLDMNLKVVLDESAQVGPRSLLASAGGIVDGVQGRKETASSSRYCQRQSDPSTCLSLFAGEFTLGPMERRMMALSFALDTVWEGVEDVVKDLANPEALRAMVVSIIGTSLVMLVAPEPITKFIAMGLTASLIAYLGVGPVWNLGQGFLRLMAESKNARDFAQLEESGHRFGKVLGGNGARVLVLVAMTAIGGKSAMATQGPKLPGAAQAAMRARVEGEFELSGVLAGQVRSISLPSAGVLNVALAPTAVAAVAMGTGGVIQGDPDGDIHHICTDKNEVSDASGGPWTPLFETFFEQAGMKLSDVANQVRIKGHKGPHPREYHEEVYSRIEQATLGCRSAAECRRALVDVLTKIARELTTTGTKLRKIITRNPDA
;
A
#
# COMPACT_ATOMS: atom_id res chain seq x y z
N MET A 1 -34.16 38.81 7.89
CA MET A 1 -32.71 38.69 7.65
C MET A 1 -32.00 37.61 8.48
N ARG A 2 -32.46 37.26 9.70
CA ARG A 2 -31.78 36.23 10.54
C ARG A 2 -32.07 34.77 10.16
N VAL A 3 -33.20 34.49 9.53
CA VAL A 3 -33.60 33.13 9.13
C VAL A 3 -32.81 32.62 7.90
N PHE A 4 -32.49 33.52 6.96
CA PHE A 4 -31.66 33.18 5.80
C PHE A 4 -30.19 32.91 6.17
N GLY A 5 -29.68 33.54 7.24
CA GLY A 5 -28.33 33.29 7.76
C GLY A 5 -28.19 31.91 8.41
N LEU A 6 -29.21 31.42 9.12
CA LEU A 6 -29.21 30.07 9.70
C LEU A 6 -29.35 28.97 8.63
N ALA A 7 -30.16 29.19 7.60
CA ALA A 7 -30.27 28.26 6.48
C ALA A 7 -28.96 28.17 5.66
N ALA A 8 -28.27 29.30 5.48
CA ALA A 8 -26.95 29.33 4.83
C ALA A 8 -25.86 28.64 5.67
N LEU A 9 -25.89 28.77 7.00
CA LEU A 9 -24.98 28.04 7.90
C LEU A 9 -25.24 26.52 7.91
N LEU A 10 -26.51 26.09 7.81
CA LEU A 10 -26.86 24.67 7.68
C LEU A 10 -26.47 24.08 6.32
N LEU A 11 -26.52 24.87 5.24
CA LEU A 11 -26.06 24.47 3.90
C LEU A 11 -24.52 24.44 3.78
N LEU A 12 -23.80 25.26 4.57
CA LEU A 12 -22.34 25.24 4.67
C LEU A 12 -21.81 24.10 5.56
N ALA A 13 -22.60 23.61 6.52
CA ALA A 13 -22.26 22.44 7.33
C ALA A 13 -22.35 21.11 6.56
N SER A 14 -23.06 21.08 5.42
CA SER A 14 -23.12 19.92 4.51
C SER A 14 -22.00 19.86 3.47
N ALA A 15 -21.03 20.79 3.49
CA ALA A 15 -20.01 20.93 2.44
C ALA A 15 -18.64 20.30 2.75
N CYS A 16 -18.47 19.51 3.81
CA CYS A 16 -17.22 18.79 4.10
C CYS A 16 -17.46 17.34 4.50
N ALA A 17 -18.00 16.56 3.57
CA ALA A 17 -17.75 15.13 3.49
C ALA A 17 -17.52 14.80 2.02
N THR A 18 -16.29 14.98 1.55
CA THR A 18 -15.89 14.33 0.29
C THR A 18 -15.97 12.84 0.58
N THR A 19 -17.05 12.18 0.17
CA THR A 19 -17.19 10.74 0.29
C THR A 19 -16.14 10.11 -0.62
N ARG A 20 -15.01 9.70 -0.03
CA ARG A 20 -13.89 9.13 -0.76
C ARG A 20 -14.21 7.67 -1.08
N VAL A 21 -14.22 7.37 -2.36
CA VAL A 21 -14.59 6.06 -2.89
C VAL A 21 -13.33 5.23 -3.07
N VAL A 22 -13.32 4.01 -2.56
CA VAL A 22 -12.32 3.01 -2.96
C VAL A 22 -12.90 2.27 -4.16
N ASN A 23 -12.14 2.23 -5.25
CA ASN A 23 -12.46 1.55 -6.50
C ASN A 23 -11.53 0.35 -6.63
N LEU A 24 -12.06 -0.84 -6.34
CA LEU A 24 -11.31 -2.08 -6.55
C LEU A 24 -11.48 -2.51 -8.01
N ASP A 25 -10.39 -2.47 -8.79
CA ASP A 25 -10.39 -3.00 -10.16
C ASP A 25 -9.85 -4.43 -10.15
N THR A 26 -10.78 -5.37 -10.26
CA THR A 26 -10.52 -6.82 -10.32
C THR A 26 -10.40 -7.34 -11.76
N GLY A 27 -10.52 -6.47 -12.78
CA GLY A 27 -10.60 -6.86 -14.19
C GLY A 27 -11.98 -7.35 -14.64
N GLN A 28 -13.05 -7.07 -13.87
CA GLN A 28 -14.44 -7.22 -14.30
C GLN A 28 -15.03 -5.85 -14.70
N ARG A 29 -16.10 -5.85 -15.52
CA ARG A 29 -16.71 -4.62 -16.08
C ARG A 29 -17.24 -3.63 -15.03
N ASP A 30 -17.44 -4.05 -13.79
CA ASP A 30 -17.98 -3.22 -12.71
C ASP A 30 -16.96 -3.03 -11.58
N THR A 31 -16.66 -1.76 -11.29
CA THR A 31 -15.81 -1.35 -10.17
C THR A 31 -16.62 -1.40 -8.87
N ILE A 32 -16.09 -2.06 -7.83
CA ILE A 32 -16.73 -2.05 -6.51
C ILE A 32 -16.41 -0.69 -5.85
N VAL A 33 -17.46 0.06 -5.54
CA VAL A 33 -17.44 1.41 -4.94
C VAL A 33 -17.78 1.28 -3.46
N TYR A 34 -16.79 1.36 -2.58
CA TYR A 34 -16.99 1.35 -1.12
C TYR A 34 -16.79 2.73 -0.49
N ARG A 35 -17.52 3.03 0.59
CA ARG A 35 -17.41 4.25 1.39
C ARG A 35 -16.85 3.89 2.78
N PRO A 36 -15.56 4.10 3.03
CA PRO A 36 -14.95 3.79 4.33
C PRO A 36 -15.46 4.72 5.43
N GLY A 37 -15.55 4.20 6.66
CA GLY A 37 -15.59 5.04 7.86
C GLY A 37 -14.19 5.62 8.13
N GLU A 38 -14.08 6.91 8.42
CA GLU A 38 -12.80 7.54 8.75
C GLU A 38 -12.44 7.28 10.22
N SER A 39 -11.50 6.38 10.48
CA SER A 39 -10.87 6.24 11.80
C SER A 39 -9.66 7.15 11.97
N GLU A 40 -9.32 7.49 13.22
CA GLU A 40 -8.15 8.32 13.51
C GLU A 40 -6.83 7.64 13.05
N PRO A 41 -5.80 8.41 12.64
CA PRO A 41 -4.49 7.86 12.32
C PRO A 41 -3.88 7.07 13.49
N ILE A 42 -3.20 5.97 13.17
CA ILE A 42 -2.44 5.20 14.16
C ILE A 42 -1.25 6.05 14.62
N THR A 43 -1.16 6.29 15.92
CA THR A 43 -0.10 7.11 16.52
C THR A 43 1.10 6.27 16.91
N ILE A 44 2.29 6.64 16.43
CA ILE A 44 3.57 6.09 16.86
C ILE A 44 4.25 7.12 17.74
N ASP A 45 4.47 6.77 19.00
CA ASP A 45 5.17 7.65 19.93
C ASP A 45 6.68 7.70 19.65
N GLU A 46 7.36 8.68 20.25
CA GLU A 46 8.78 8.91 19.99
C GLU A 46 9.69 7.76 20.47
N ARG A 47 9.29 7.06 21.54
CA ARG A 47 10.09 5.98 22.14
C ARG A 47 9.97 4.71 21.31
N GLU A 48 8.75 4.37 20.89
CA GLU A 48 8.47 3.28 19.95
C GLU A 48 9.18 3.53 18.61
N PHE A 49 9.13 4.77 18.12
CA PHE A 49 9.84 5.17 16.91
C PHE A 49 11.35 4.96 17.02
N LYS A 50 12.01 5.50 18.04
CA LYS A 50 13.47 5.34 18.24
C LYS A 50 13.87 3.87 18.37
N SER A 51 13.09 3.08 19.11
CA SER A 51 13.34 1.64 19.24
C SER A 51 13.18 0.90 17.90
N ALA A 52 12.19 1.27 17.09
CA ALA A 52 11.97 0.66 15.78
C ALA A 52 13.09 1.03 14.80
N VAL A 53 13.54 2.29 14.79
CA VAL A 53 14.68 2.75 13.98
C VAL A 53 15.95 1.96 14.33
N ALA A 54 16.29 1.84 15.62
CA ALA A 54 17.48 1.08 16.05
C ALA A 54 17.43 -0.39 15.58
N ARG A 55 16.26 -1.04 15.71
CA ARG A 55 16.06 -2.42 15.22
C ARG A 55 16.23 -2.54 13.71
N LEU A 56 15.67 -1.59 12.95
CA LEU A 56 15.77 -1.60 11.49
C LEU A 56 17.22 -1.41 11.03
N VAL A 57 18.00 -0.55 11.69
CA VAL A 57 19.43 -0.38 11.38
C VAL A 57 20.22 -1.65 11.71
N LEU A 58 19.93 -2.32 12.82
CA LEU A 58 20.57 -3.60 13.16
C LEU A 58 20.29 -4.71 12.14
N ASP A 59 19.06 -4.79 11.64
CA ASP A 59 18.65 -5.79 10.65
C ASP A 59 19.10 -5.44 9.21
N MET A 60 19.58 -4.21 8.97
CA MET A 60 20.13 -3.80 7.69
C MET A 60 21.50 -4.44 7.49
N ASN A 61 21.54 -5.55 6.75
CA ASN A 61 22.76 -6.01 6.09
C ASN A 61 23.17 -4.97 5.03
N LEU A 62 23.92 -3.93 5.45
CA LEU A 62 24.55 -2.95 4.58
C LEU A 62 25.67 -3.62 3.77
N LYS A 63 25.31 -4.51 2.83
CA LYS A 63 26.12 -4.73 1.63
C LYS A 63 25.88 -3.54 0.72
N VAL A 64 26.53 -2.42 1.05
CA VAL A 64 26.73 -1.35 0.09
C VAL A 64 27.61 -1.96 -1.00
N VAL A 65 26.99 -2.47 -2.07
CA VAL A 65 27.69 -2.65 -3.34
C VAL A 65 27.94 -1.23 -3.84
N LEU A 66 29.10 -0.68 -3.45
CA LEU A 66 29.72 0.34 -4.27
C LEU A 66 30.01 -0.37 -5.59
N ASP A 67 29.13 -0.18 -6.57
CA ASP A 67 29.42 -0.59 -7.93
C ASP A 67 30.55 0.33 -8.40
N GLU A 68 31.80 -0.15 -8.27
CA GLU A 68 33.01 0.46 -8.82
C GLU A 68 33.02 0.46 -10.36
N SER A 69 31.88 0.26 -11.02
CA SER A 69 31.75 0.21 -12.48
C SER A 69 30.90 1.33 -13.09
N ALA A 70 30.94 2.53 -12.52
CA ALA A 70 30.76 3.74 -13.30
C ALA A 70 32.05 4.54 -13.26
N GLN A 71 32.85 4.42 -14.33
CA GLN A 71 33.97 5.32 -14.61
C GLN A 71 33.47 6.77 -14.69
N VAL A 72 33.37 7.43 -13.54
CA VAL A 72 33.37 8.88 -13.46
C VAL A 72 34.84 9.26 -13.45
N GLY A 73 35.34 9.68 -14.61
CA GLY A 73 36.71 10.16 -14.77
C GLY A 73 37.06 11.23 -13.72
N PRO A 74 38.35 11.38 -13.37
CA PRO A 74 38.80 12.18 -12.24
C PRO A 74 38.53 13.65 -12.52
N ARG A 75 37.36 14.15 -12.09
CA ARG A 75 37.08 15.58 -12.05
C ARG A 75 37.48 16.11 -10.68
N SER A 76 38.76 16.44 -10.60
CA SER A 76 39.30 17.60 -9.91
C SER A 76 38.77 17.85 -8.50
N LEU A 77 39.43 17.21 -7.52
CA LEU A 77 39.63 17.81 -6.21
C LEU A 77 40.43 19.11 -6.42
N LEU A 78 39.73 20.24 -6.61
CA LEU A 78 40.33 21.55 -6.44
C LEU A 78 40.37 21.84 -4.95
N ALA A 79 41.43 21.34 -4.31
CA ALA A 79 41.97 21.98 -3.12
C ALA A 79 42.34 23.42 -3.50
N SER A 80 41.53 24.38 -3.07
CA SER A 80 41.96 25.78 -2.98
C SER A 80 42.17 26.09 -1.51
N ALA A 81 43.30 25.62 -0.98
CA ALA A 81 43.87 26.18 0.23
C ALA A 81 44.50 27.54 -0.12
N GLY A 82 44.10 28.60 0.59
CA GLY A 82 44.92 29.78 0.81
C GLY A 82 45.09 30.77 -0.36
N GLY A 83 44.22 31.77 -0.40
CA GLY A 83 44.46 33.02 -1.10
C GLY A 83 43.55 34.10 -0.54
N ILE A 84 44.05 34.89 0.41
CA ILE A 84 43.39 36.11 0.87
C ILE A 84 43.32 37.05 -0.34
N VAL A 85 42.13 37.23 -0.88
CA VAL A 85 41.77 38.36 -1.74
C VAL A 85 40.74 39.17 -0.99
N ASP A 86 41.17 40.33 -0.49
CA ASP A 86 40.28 41.39 -0.03
C ASP A 86 39.30 41.73 -1.15
N GLY A 87 37.99 41.62 -0.87
CA GLY A 87 36.97 42.23 -1.74
C GLY A 87 35.74 41.41 -2.10
N VAL A 88 35.47 40.25 -1.49
CA VAL A 88 34.11 39.69 -1.58
C VAL A 88 33.30 40.24 -0.43
N GLN A 89 32.43 41.20 -0.75
CA GLN A 89 31.39 41.70 0.15
C GLN A 89 30.58 40.48 0.62
N GLY A 90 30.87 39.99 1.83
CA GLY A 90 30.22 38.83 2.42
C GLY A 90 28.71 39.03 2.42
N ARG A 91 28.03 38.33 1.52
CA ARG A 91 26.57 38.27 1.52
C ARG A 91 26.18 37.59 2.82
N LYS A 92 25.42 38.31 3.65
CA LYS A 92 25.07 37.90 5.02
C LYS A 92 24.65 36.42 5.06
N GLU A 93 25.45 35.61 5.74
CA GLU A 93 25.03 34.31 6.25
C GLU A 93 23.66 34.50 6.89
N THR A 94 22.66 33.77 6.40
CA THR A 94 21.35 33.80 7.05
C THR A 94 21.50 33.11 8.40
N ALA A 95 20.93 33.68 9.47
CA ALA A 95 20.95 33.06 10.79
C ALA A 95 20.39 31.61 10.80
N SER A 96 19.59 31.27 9.78
CA SER A 96 19.01 29.94 9.55
C SER A 96 20.02 28.91 9.02
N SER A 97 20.81 29.25 7.99
CA SER A 97 21.84 28.35 7.43
C SER A 97 22.93 28.02 8.45
N SER A 98 23.27 28.98 9.31
CA SER A 98 24.19 28.77 10.43
C SER A 98 23.64 27.73 11.43
N ARG A 99 22.34 27.79 11.77
CA ARG A 99 21.71 26.86 12.73
C ARG A 99 21.54 25.42 12.19
N TYR A 100 21.40 25.26 10.88
CA TYR A 100 21.36 23.95 10.23
C TYR A 100 22.77 23.36 10.09
N CYS A 101 23.76 24.16 9.70
CA CYS A 101 25.15 23.71 9.59
C CYS A 101 25.80 23.43 10.95
N GLN A 102 25.44 24.17 12.00
CA GLN A 102 25.92 23.90 13.37
C GLN A 102 25.43 22.57 13.94
N ARG A 103 24.36 21.98 13.37
CA ARG A 103 23.84 20.67 13.75
C ARG A 103 24.44 19.52 12.92
N GLN A 104 25.36 19.82 11.98
CA GLN A 104 26.04 18.80 11.17
C GLN A 104 27.47 18.57 11.67
N SER A 105 28.04 17.42 11.29
CA SER A 105 29.36 16.97 11.74
C SER A 105 30.50 17.88 11.27
N ASP A 106 30.33 18.56 10.13
CA ASP A 106 31.27 19.56 9.62
C ASP A 106 30.54 20.88 9.25
N PRO A 107 30.42 21.80 10.22
CA PRO A 107 29.79 23.09 10.02
C PRO A 107 30.52 23.94 8.98
N SER A 108 31.84 23.80 8.85
CA SER A 108 32.67 24.64 7.99
C SER A 108 32.53 24.30 6.51
N THR A 109 32.51 23.01 6.17
CA THR A 109 32.23 22.52 4.81
C THR A 109 30.77 22.80 4.43
N CYS A 110 29.83 22.59 5.35
CA CYS A 110 28.44 22.99 5.18
C CYS A 110 28.34 24.49 4.86
N LEU A 111 28.86 25.36 5.72
CA LEU A 111 28.83 26.82 5.54
C LEU A 111 29.50 27.25 4.22
N SER A 112 30.58 26.59 3.80
CA SER A 112 31.24 26.88 2.52
C SER A 112 30.35 26.58 1.30
N LEU A 113 29.47 25.56 1.38
CA LEU A 113 28.45 25.27 0.37
C LEU A 113 27.32 26.33 0.35
N PHE A 114 27.05 26.98 1.49
CA PHE A 114 26.08 28.09 1.59
C PHE A 114 26.68 29.46 1.21
N ALA A 115 28.01 29.60 1.24
CA ALA A 115 28.73 30.82 0.87
C ALA A 115 28.89 31.00 -0.66
N GLY A 116 28.66 29.95 -1.45
CA GLY A 116 28.66 29.99 -2.92
C GLY A 116 27.34 30.48 -3.54
N GLU A 117 27.34 30.74 -4.85
CA GLU A 117 26.09 30.96 -5.60
C GLU A 117 25.15 29.75 -5.45
N PHE A 118 23.84 30.00 -5.36
CA PHE A 118 22.80 28.98 -5.23
C PHE A 118 22.73 28.09 -6.50
N THR A 119 23.65 27.13 -6.57
CA THR A 119 23.98 26.31 -7.76
C THR A 119 23.45 24.89 -7.64
N LEU A 120 22.45 24.66 -6.79
CA LEU A 120 21.76 23.38 -6.71
C LEU A 120 20.90 23.16 -7.96
N GLY A 121 20.96 21.96 -8.53
CA GLY A 121 20.01 21.53 -9.56
C GLY A 121 18.61 21.29 -9.00
N PRO A 122 17.59 21.09 -9.86
CA PRO A 122 16.20 20.93 -9.42
C PRO A 122 15.98 19.72 -8.49
N MET A 123 16.76 18.65 -8.65
CA MET A 123 16.67 17.46 -7.81
C MET A 123 17.25 17.72 -6.42
N GLU A 124 18.43 18.33 -6.36
CA GLU A 124 19.14 18.66 -5.13
C GLU A 124 18.33 19.65 -4.27
N ARG A 125 17.70 20.64 -4.91
CA ARG A 125 16.78 21.56 -4.23
C ARG A 125 15.61 20.83 -3.58
N ARG A 126 14.98 19.89 -4.29
CA ARG A 126 13.86 19.08 -3.78
C ARG A 126 14.30 18.22 -2.60
N MET A 127 15.44 17.55 -2.74
CA MET A 127 16.02 16.69 -1.70
C MET A 127 16.36 17.47 -0.44
N MET A 128 16.89 18.68 -0.60
CA MET A 128 17.18 19.57 0.52
C MET A 128 15.90 20.06 1.21
N ALA A 129 14.89 20.50 0.47
CA ALA A 129 13.58 20.86 1.03
C ALA A 129 12.94 19.68 1.80
N LEU A 130 13.05 18.45 1.28
CA LEU A 130 12.57 17.26 1.95
C LEU A 130 13.37 16.93 3.22
N SER A 131 14.68 17.17 3.24
CA SER A 131 15.52 17.03 4.43
C SER A 131 15.10 17.99 5.55
N PHE A 132 14.70 19.22 5.20
CA PHE A 132 14.14 20.18 6.15
C PHE A 132 12.75 19.76 6.65
N ALA A 133 11.92 19.16 5.79
CA ALA A 133 10.58 18.68 6.20
C ALA A 133 10.62 17.59 7.27
N LEU A 134 11.72 16.84 7.36
CA LEU A 134 11.90 15.72 8.27
C LEU A 134 12.83 16.05 9.44
N ASP A 135 13.34 17.28 9.57
CA ASP A 135 14.35 17.63 10.58
C ASP A 135 13.96 17.26 12.02
N THR A 136 12.70 17.53 12.41
CA THR A 136 12.15 17.23 13.74
C THR A 136 12.09 15.74 14.05
N VAL A 137 11.97 14.87 13.04
CA VAL A 137 11.88 13.42 13.27
C VAL A 137 13.23 12.81 13.60
N TRP A 138 14.32 13.47 13.21
CA TRP A 138 15.69 13.01 13.46
C TRP A 138 16.19 13.39 14.85
N GLU A 139 15.45 14.22 15.59
CA GLU A 139 15.80 14.62 16.95
C GLU A 139 15.91 13.39 17.88
N GLY A 140 17.11 13.15 18.40
CA GLY A 140 17.42 11.98 19.24
C GLY A 140 17.47 10.63 18.51
N VAL A 141 17.32 10.59 17.18
CA VAL A 141 17.62 9.38 16.39
C VAL A 141 19.13 9.19 16.26
N GLU A 142 19.87 10.28 16.09
CA GLU A 142 21.33 10.28 15.96
C GLU A 142 21.99 9.56 17.14
N ASP A 143 21.51 9.79 18.37
CA ASP A 143 22.03 9.14 19.57
C ASP A 143 21.83 7.63 19.62
N VAL A 144 20.75 7.12 19.01
CA VAL A 144 20.45 5.67 19.02
C VAL A 144 21.07 4.92 17.84
N VAL A 145 21.50 5.62 16.79
CA VAL A 145 22.08 5.01 15.58
C VAL A 145 23.57 5.26 15.40
N LYS A 146 24.18 6.23 16.08
CA LYS A 146 25.61 6.57 15.89
C LYS A 146 26.58 5.40 16.11
N ASP A 147 26.22 4.46 16.98
CA ASP A 147 27.02 3.26 17.25
C ASP A 147 26.76 2.13 16.24
N LEU A 148 25.74 2.27 15.39
CA LEU A 148 25.25 1.26 14.45
C LEU A 148 25.49 1.63 12.99
N ALA A 149 25.40 2.91 12.64
CA ALA A 149 25.57 3.45 11.29
C ALA A 149 25.94 4.94 11.33
N ASN A 150 26.48 5.47 10.23
CA ASN A 150 26.66 6.91 10.08
C ASN A 150 25.28 7.61 10.01
N PRO A 151 24.91 8.48 10.97
CA PRO A 151 23.59 9.11 11.02
C PRO A 151 23.28 9.99 9.81
N GLU A 152 24.28 10.69 9.26
CA GLU A 152 24.11 11.55 8.09
C GLU A 152 23.87 10.71 6.82
N ALA A 153 24.60 9.61 6.66
CA ALA A 153 24.41 8.69 5.54
C ALA A 153 23.02 8.03 5.61
N LEU A 154 22.59 7.61 6.81
CA LEU A 154 21.26 7.06 7.03
C LEU A 154 20.16 8.06 6.69
N ARG A 155 20.30 9.32 7.16
CA ARG A 155 19.38 10.40 6.85
C ARG A 155 19.29 10.64 5.34
N ALA A 156 20.42 10.75 4.66
CA ALA A 156 20.46 10.95 3.21
C ALA A 156 19.78 9.80 2.45
N MET A 157 20.02 8.56 2.86
CA MET A 157 19.40 7.37 2.26
C MET A 157 17.88 7.37 2.44
N VAL A 158 17.41 7.63 3.66
CA VAL A 158 15.97 7.66 3.97
C VAL A 158 15.27 8.80 3.23
N VAL A 159 15.84 10.01 3.23
CA VAL A 159 15.29 11.16 2.46
C VAL A 159 15.22 10.81 0.97
N SER A 160 16.20 10.08 0.43
CA SER A 160 16.23 9.68 -1.00
C SER A 160 15.12 8.69 -1.34
N ILE A 161 14.90 7.68 -0.49
CA ILE A 161 13.81 6.72 -0.67
C ILE A 161 12.46 7.40 -0.53
N ILE A 162 12.30 8.30 0.45
CA ILE A 162 11.06 9.06 0.63
C ILE A 162 10.80 9.91 -0.61
N GLY A 163 11.79 10.70 -1.06
CA GLY A 163 11.65 11.58 -2.22
C GLY A 163 11.26 10.81 -3.48
N THR A 164 11.94 9.68 -3.74
CA THR A 164 11.65 8.85 -4.91
C THR A 164 10.26 8.20 -4.82
N SER A 165 9.89 7.71 -3.63
CA SER A 165 8.57 7.10 -3.38
C SER A 165 7.43 8.11 -3.49
N LEU A 166 7.61 9.33 -2.98
CA LEU A 166 6.62 10.40 -3.09
C LEU A 166 6.44 10.90 -4.53
N VAL A 167 7.51 10.92 -5.34
CA VAL A 167 7.39 11.17 -6.79
C VAL A 167 6.50 10.10 -7.45
N MET A 168 6.73 8.82 -7.13
CA MET A 168 5.91 7.73 -7.65
C MET A 168 4.45 7.77 -7.14
N LEU A 169 4.21 8.32 -5.94
CA LEU A 169 2.88 8.51 -5.38
C LEU A 169 2.06 9.54 -6.17
N VAL A 170 2.66 10.68 -6.53
CA VAL A 170 1.94 11.80 -7.16
C VAL A 170 1.98 11.78 -8.69
N ALA A 171 2.94 11.07 -9.27
CA ALA A 171 3.06 10.81 -10.70
C ALA A 171 3.20 9.29 -10.93
N PRO A 172 2.11 8.52 -10.73
CA PRO A 172 2.15 7.08 -10.97
C PRO A 172 2.27 6.82 -12.47
N GLU A 173 3.47 6.48 -12.94
CA GLU A 173 3.62 5.82 -14.24
C GLU A 173 2.89 4.46 -14.23
N PRO A 174 2.45 3.93 -15.38
CA PRO A 174 1.58 2.73 -15.46
C PRO A 174 2.17 1.45 -14.85
N ILE A 175 3.46 1.45 -14.47
CA ILE A 175 4.13 0.37 -13.76
C ILE A 175 4.69 0.94 -12.45
N THR A 176 3.82 1.15 -11.46
CA THR A 176 4.26 1.60 -10.15
C THR A 176 5.23 0.55 -9.58
N LYS A 177 6.50 0.94 -9.32
CA LYS A 177 7.50 0.00 -8.79
C LYS A 177 7.04 -0.53 -7.43
N PHE A 178 7.26 -1.82 -7.19
CA PHE A 178 6.83 -2.55 -5.99
C PHE A 178 7.00 -1.78 -4.66
N ILE A 179 8.13 -1.09 -4.50
CA ILE A 179 8.46 -0.30 -3.30
C ILE A 179 7.46 0.85 -3.09
N ALA A 180 7.11 1.59 -4.15
CA ALA A 180 6.15 2.70 -4.05
C ALA A 180 4.75 2.20 -3.70
N MET A 181 4.34 1.04 -4.23
CA MET A 181 3.06 0.43 -3.85
C MET A 181 3.03 0.01 -2.38
N GLY A 182 4.06 -0.68 -1.91
CA GLY A 182 4.17 -1.10 -0.52
C GLY A 182 4.19 0.10 0.44
N LEU A 183 4.90 1.16 0.08
CA LEU A 183 4.93 2.41 0.84
C LEU A 183 3.56 3.08 0.85
N THR A 184 2.91 3.20 -0.31
CA THR A 184 1.58 3.83 -0.43
C THR A 184 0.53 3.07 0.38
N ALA A 185 0.49 1.74 0.26
CA ALA A 185 -0.38 0.88 1.04
C ALA A 185 -0.14 1.02 2.55
N SER A 186 1.13 1.06 2.96
CA SER A 186 1.48 1.25 4.37
C SER A 186 1.05 2.62 4.87
N LEU A 187 1.28 3.69 4.12
CA LEU A 187 0.84 5.03 4.53
C LEU A 187 -0.69 5.10 4.67
N ILE A 188 -1.46 4.48 3.77
CA ILE A 188 -2.92 4.41 3.87
C ILE A 188 -3.33 3.58 5.09
N ALA A 189 -2.67 2.45 5.32
CA ALA A 189 -2.96 1.57 6.45
C ALA A 189 -2.70 2.25 7.81
N TYR A 190 -1.68 3.11 7.91
CA TYR A 190 -1.33 3.82 9.13
C TYR A 190 -2.07 5.14 9.32
N LEU A 191 -2.17 5.95 8.26
CA LEU A 191 -2.65 7.31 8.33
C LEU A 191 -4.08 7.48 7.80
N GLY A 192 -4.53 6.58 6.93
CA GLY A 192 -5.78 6.70 6.20
C GLY A 192 -5.65 7.40 4.85
N VAL A 193 -6.64 7.22 3.98
CA VAL A 193 -6.70 7.82 2.63
C VAL A 193 -6.73 9.35 2.71
N GLY A 194 -7.44 9.87 3.72
CA GLY A 194 -7.54 11.28 4.11
C GLY A 194 -6.18 12.01 4.11
N PRO A 195 -5.34 11.71 5.12
CA PRO A 195 -4.01 12.28 5.25
C PRO A 195 -3.05 11.98 4.11
N VAL A 196 -3.10 10.78 3.51
CA VAL A 196 -2.21 10.43 2.38
C VAL A 196 -2.48 11.28 1.15
N TRP A 197 -3.75 11.61 0.89
CA TRP A 197 -4.11 12.56 -0.16
C TRP A 197 -3.54 13.96 0.10
N ASN A 198 -3.70 14.47 1.32
CA ASN A 198 -3.16 15.78 1.72
C ASN A 198 -1.64 15.81 1.64
N LEU A 199 -0.98 14.70 1.99
CA LEU A 199 0.46 14.51 1.82
C LEU A 199 0.87 14.63 0.35
N GLY A 200 0.16 13.97 -0.57
CA GLY A 200 0.42 14.06 -2.00
C GLY A 200 0.30 15.50 -2.54
N GLN A 201 -0.75 16.22 -2.14
CA GLN A 201 -0.93 17.63 -2.51
C GLN A 201 0.17 18.53 -1.93
N GLY A 202 0.55 18.31 -0.67
CA GLY A 202 1.67 18.99 -0.03
C GLY A 202 2.99 18.73 -0.76
N PHE A 203 3.21 17.51 -1.23
CA PHE A 203 4.43 17.15 -1.95
C PHE A 203 4.49 17.75 -3.35
N LEU A 204 3.39 17.77 -4.10
CA LEU A 204 3.29 18.48 -5.39
C LEU A 204 3.66 19.96 -5.24
N ARG A 205 3.16 20.60 -4.17
CA ARG A 205 3.49 21.97 -3.82
C ARG A 205 4.98 22.13 -3.48
N LEU A 206 5.55 21.26 -2.64
CA LEU A 206 6.98 21.27 -2.32
C LEU A 206 7.83 21.14 -3.59
N MET A 207 7.47 20.25 -4.53
CA MET A 207 8.20 20.10 -5.78
C MET A 207 8.18 21.36 -6.66
N ALA A 208 7.04 22.07 -6.70
CA ALA A 208 6.90 23.30 -7.46
C ALA A 208 7.68 24.46 -6.83
N GLU A 209 7.58 24.62 -5.51
CA GLU A 209 8.29 25.65 -4.74
C GLU A 209 9.80 25.42 -4.75
N SER A 210 10.28 24.20 -4.50
CA SER A 210 11.71 23.88 -4.47
C SER A 210 12.38 24.08 -5.83
N LYS A 211 11.67 23.79 -6.92
CA LYS A 211 12.17 24.02 -8.29
C LYS A 211 12.46 25.50 -8.55
N ASN A 212 11.58 26.38 -8.05
CA ASN A 212 11.64 27.83 -8.30
C ASN A 212 12.40 28.61 -7.21
N ALA A 213 12.85 27.93 -6.15
CA ALA A 213 13.60 28.54 -5.07
C ALA A 213 14.87 29.24 -5.60
N ARG A 214 15.20 30.38 -5.00
CA ARG A 214 16.38 31.20 -5.37
C ARG A 214 17.47 31.21 -4.31
N ASP A 215 17.14 30.72 -3.13
CA ASP A 215 18.03 30.67 -1.97
C ASP A 215 17.61 29.52 -1.04
N PHE A 216 18.47 29.25 -0.07
CA PHE A 216 18.27 28.19 0.90
C PHE A 216 17.14 28.45 1.89
N ALA A 217 16.87 29.71 2.22
CA ALA A 217 15.79 30.07 3.15
C ALA A 217 14.41 29.69 2.54
N GLN A 218 14.23 29.87 1.23
CA GLN A 218 13.03 29.42 0.52
C GLN A 218 12.88 27.89 0.50
N LEU A 219 13.99 27.15 0.42
CA LEU A 219 13.96 25.68 0.51
C LEU A 219 13.57 25.21 1.92
N GLU A 220 14.13 25.84 2.95
CA GLU A 220 13.79 25.57 4.35
C GLU A 220 12.33 25.87 4.64
N GLU A 221 11.84 27.04 4.21
CA GLU A 221 10.43 27.42 4.39
C GLU A 221 9.47 26.46 3.69
N SER A 222 9.77 26.06 2.44
CA SER A 222 8.98 25.07 1.70
C SER A 222 9.01 23.71 2.40
N GLY A 223 10.19 23.27 2.85
CA GLY A 223 10.39 22.04 3.60
C GLY A 223 9.57 22.01 4.89
N HIS A 224 9.68 23.02 5.75
CA HIS A 224 8.92 23.09 7.00
C HIS A 224 7.41 23.17 6.77
N ARG A 225 6.96 23.83 5.70
CA ARG A 225 5.54 23.85 5.32
C ARG A 225 5.02 22.45 4.98
N PHE A 226 5.80 21.67 4.24
CA PHE A 226 5.49 20.27 3.99
C PHE A 226 5.57 19.41 5.27
N GLY A 227 6.56 19.65 6.13
CA GLY A 227 6.68 19.00 7.45
C GLY A 227 5.46 19.23 8.33
N LYS A 228 4.81 20.41 8.27
CA LYS A 228 3.54 20.69 8.96
C LYS A 228 2.37 19.87 8.41
N VAL A 229 2.36 19.54 7.11
CA VAL A 229 1.34 18.65 6.52
C VAL A 229 1.54 17.21 6.97
N LEU A 230 2.79 16.76 7.07
CA LEU A 230 3.15 15.45 7.63
C LEU A 230 2.77 15.34 9.11
N GLY A 231 3.08 16.37 9.89
CA GLY A 231 3.02 16.32 11.35
C GLY A 231 4.04 15.35 11.95
N GLY A 232 4.21 15.39 13.28
CA GLY A 232 5.18 14.51 13.96
C GLY A 232 4.87 13.03 13.78
N ASN A 233 3.59 12.64 13.85
CA ASN A 233 3.19 11.24 13.65
C ASN A 233 3.40 10.77 12.19
N GLY A 234 2.94 11.57 11.21
CA GLY A 234 3.09 11.21 9.80
C GLY A 234 4.55 11.14 9.36
N ALA A 235 5.42 12.00 9.91
CA ALA A 235 6.86 11.93 9.68
C ALA A 235 7.48 10.63 10.22
N ARG A 236 7.13 10.20 11.44
CA ARG A 236 7.61 8.94 12.03
C ARG A 236 7.16 7.73 11.22
N VAL A 237 5.87 7.67 10.86
CA VAL A 237 5.31 6.61 10.01
C VAL A 237 6.05 6.57 8.66
N LEU A 238 6.22 7.72 8.01
CA LEU A 238 6.88 7.81 6.71
C LEU A 238 8.34 7.34 6.77
N VAL A 239 9.09 7.72 7.80
CA VAL A 239 10.48 7.28 8.00
C VAL A 239 10.55 5.77 8.23
N LEU A 240 9.72 5.22 9.12
CA LEU A 240 9.72 3.78 9.40
C LEU A 240 9.38 2.96 8.15
N VAL A 241 8.33 3.34 7.43
CA VAL A 241 7.93 2.68 6.19
C VAL A 241 9.04 2.78 5.13
N ALA A 242 9.67 3.95 4.97
CA ALA A 242 10.79 4.12 4.04
C ALA A 242 12.01 3.26 4.42
N MET A 243 12.32 3.14 5.71
CA MET A 243 13.42 2.29 6.18
C MET A 243 13.18 0.80 5.88
N THR A 244 11.94 0.31 6.02
CA THR A 244 11.63 -1.08 5.61
C THR A 244 11.84 -1.33 4.12
N ALA A 245 11.76 -0.29 3.29
CA ALA A 245 11.97 -0.37 1.86
C ALA A 245 13.44 -0.40 1.44
N ILE A 246 14.39 -0.03 2.32
CA ILE A 246 15.83 -0.01 2.00
C ILE A 246 16.32 -1.39 1.55
N GLY A 247 15.88 -2.46 2.22
CA GLY A 247 16.24 -3.84 1.87
C GLY A 247 15.37 -4.45 0.76
N GLY A 248 14.57 -3.65 0.05
CA GLY A 248 13.71 -4.08 -1.03
C GLY A 248 12.55 -5.00 -0.58
N LYS A 249 12.03 -5.79 -1.51
CA LYS A 249 10.79 -6.58 -1.32
C LYS A 249 10.83 -7.53 -0.12
N SER A 250 11.93 -8.25 0.05
CA SER A 250 12.08 -9.21 1.16
C SER A 250 12.09 -8.51 2.52
N ALA A 251 12.79 -7.38 2.62
CA ALA A 251 12.82 -6.59 3.85
C ALA A 251 11.44 -6.01 4.17
N MET A 252 10.69 -5.50 3.18
CA MET A 252 9.33 -5.01 3.41
C MET A 252 8.40 -6.10 3.93
N ALA A 253 8.47 -7.31 3.37
CA ALA A 253 7.65 -8.44 3.82
C ALA A 253 8.00 -8.93 5.24
N THR A 254 9.29 -8.87 5.61
CA THR A 254 9.78 -9.38 6.90
C THR A 254 9.76 -8.34 8.03
N GLN A 255 10.02 -7.07 7.70
CA GLN A 255 10.12 -5.97 8.65
C GLN A 255 8.81 -5.20 8.79
N GLY A 256 7.99 -5.11 7.75
CA GLY A 256 6.69 -4.45 7.78
C GLY A 256 5.78 -4.92 8.93
N PRO A 257 5.63 -6.25 9.15
CA PRO A 257 4.85 -6.78 10.28
C PRO A 257 5.45 -6.52 11.67
N LYS A 258 6.74 -6.16 11.76
CA LYS A 258 7.43 -5.86 13.02
C LYS A 258 7.34 -4.38 13.43
N LEU A 259 6.82 -3.52 12.56
CA LEU A 259 6.65 -2.10 12.87
C LEU A 259 5.64 -1.88 14.01
N PRO A 260 5.85 -0.87 14.86
CA PRO A 260 4.87 -0.51 15.88
C PRO A 260 3.55 -0.13 15.21
N GLY A 261 2.42 -0.68 15.70
CA GLY A 261 1.11 -0.46 15.10
C GLY A 261 0.78 -1.31 13.86
N ALA A 262 1.66 -2.20 13.41
CA ALA A 262 1.46 -2.97 12.17
C ALA A 262 0.19 -3.83 12.18
N ALA A 263 -0.17 -4.43 13.33
CA ALA A 263 -1.39 -5.22 13.45
C ALA A 263 -2.66 -4.35 13.30
N GLN A 264 -2.65 -3.16 13.90
CA GLN A 264 -3.74 -2.19 13.78
C GLN A 264 -3.83 -1.66 12.34
N ALA A 265 -2.69 -1.38 11.71
CA ALA A 265 -2.62 -0.92 10.33
C ALA A 265 -3.14 -1.99 9.36
N ALA A 266 -2.77 -3.26 9.56
CA ALA A 266 -3.26 -4.38 8.76
C ALA A 266 -4.79 -4.56 8.92
N MET A 267 -5.31 -4.44 10.14
CA MET A 267 -6.77 -4.48 10.37
C MET A 267 -7.48 -3.30 9.71
N ARG A 268 -6.95 -2.09 9.82
CA ARG A 268 -7.48 -0.90 9.16
C ARG A 268 -7.46 -1.04 7.65
N ALA A 269 -6.37 -1.52 7.07
CA ALA A 269 -6.26 -1.79 5.64
C ALA A 269 -7.33 -2.77 5.15
N ARG A 270 -7.65 -3.80 5.93
CA ARG A 270 -8.72 -4.76 5.62
C ARG A 270 -10.12 -4.15 5.74
N VAL A 271 -10.37 -3.41 6.82
CA VAL A 271 -11.72 -2.89 7.14
C VAL A 271 -12.07 -1.64 6.35
N GLU A 272 -11.11 -0.73 6.14
CA GLU A 272 -11.34 0.57 5.49
C GLU A 272 -10.78 0.63 4.07
N GLY A 273 -9.68 -0.08 3.81
CA GLY A 273 -9.01 -0.08 2.50
C GLY A 273 -9.41 -1.26 1.61
N GLU A 274 -10.08 -2.27 2.17
CA GLU A 274 -10.40 -3.56 1.53
C GLU A 274 -9.19 -4.24 0.85
N PHE A 275 -7.98 -4.04 1.38
CA PHE A 275 -6.77 -4.70 0.88
C PHE A 275 -5.97 -5.39 1.99
N GLU A 276 -5.34 -6.51 1.62
CA GLU A 276 -4.43 -7.24 2.48
C GLU A 276 -3.04 -6.59 2.45
N LEU A 277 -2.71 -5.81 3.49
CA LEU A 277 -1.41 -5.13 3.60
C LEU A 277 -0.24 -6.13 3.48
N SER A 278 -0.34 -7.30 4.09
CA SER A 278 0.68 -8.36 3.99
C SER A 278 0.84 -8.88 2.56
N GLY A 279 -0.27 -9.00 1.81
CA GLY A 279 -0.25 -9.37 0.40
C GLY A 279 0.42 -8.31 -0.47
N VAL A 280 0.18 -7.02 -0.19
CA VAL A 280 0.89 -5.92 -0.86
C VAL A 280 2.38 -5.99 -0.56
N LEU A 281 2.78 -6.12 0.71
CA LEU A 281 4.19 -6.19 1.12
C LEU A 281 4.89 -7.48 0.63
N ALA A 282 4.14 -8.54 0.34
CA ALA A 282 4.63 -9.76 -0.29
C ALA A 282 4.65 -9.69 -1.83
N GLY A 283 4.20 -8.59 -2.44
CA GLY A 283 4.16 -8.38 -3.89
C GLY A 283 3.14 -9.19 -4.63
N GLN A 284 1.98 -9.37 -4.01
CA GLN A 284 0.80 -9.98 -4.59
C GLN A 284 -0.11 -8.95 -5.29
N VAL A 285 0.10 -7.64 -5.10
CA VAL A 285 -0.70 -6.57 -5.72
C VAL A 285 0.07 -5.95 -6.91
N ARG A 286 -0.62 -5.52 -7.99
CA ARG A 286 0.02 -5.03 -9.24
C ARG A 286 0.08 -3.52 -9.37
N SER A 287 -0.93 -2.80 -8.88
CA SER A 287 -0.87 -1.35 -8.73
C SER A 287 -1.76 -0.87 -7.59
N ILE A 288 -1.35 0.22 -6.97
CA ILE A 288 -2.16 1.02 -6.06
C ILE A 288 -1.99 2.45 -6.53
N SER A 289 -3.08 3.14 -6.81
CA SER A 289 -3.06 4.51 -7.32
C SER A 289 -4.11 5.34 -6.62
N LEU A 290 -3.76 6.55 -6.20
CA LEU A 290 -4.74 7.57 -5.82
C LEU A 290 -4.88 8.56 -6.99
N PRO A 291 -5.82 8.39 -7.93
CA PRO A 291 -6.15 9.44 -8.88
C PRO A 291 -6.52 10.77 -8.21
N SER A 292 -6.42 11.83 -9.00
CA SER A 292 -6.51 13.24 -8.60
C SER A 292 -7.84 13.67 -7.95
N ALA A 293 -8.81 12.77 -7.83
CA ALA A 293 -10.13 12.99 -7.25
C ALA A 293 -10.31 12.37 -5.83
N GLY A 294 -9.23 11.90 -5.19
CA GLY A 294 -9.31 11.29 -3.86
C GLY A 294 -9.95 9.89 -3.83
N VAL A 295 -10.00 9.24 -4.99
CA VAL A 295 -10.42 7.84 -5.15
C VAL A 295 -9.19 6.95 -5.04
N LEU A 296 -9.26 5.84 -4.31
CA LEU A 296 -8.18 4.84 -4.24
C LEU A 296 -8.48 3.72 -5.24
N ASN A 297 -7.67 3.60 -6.29
CA ASN A 297 -7.72 2.50 -7.25
C ASN A 297 -6.70 1.44 -6.86
N VAL A 298 -7.13 0.22 -6.59
CA VAL A 298 -6.23 -0.93 -6.34
C VAL A 298 -6.40 -1.95 -7.46
N ALA A 299 -5.34 -2.23 -8.22
CA ALA A 299 -5.32 -3.29 -9.22
C ALA A 299 -4.47 -4.47 -8.71
N LEU A 300 -5.06 -5.65 -8.69
CA LEU A 300 -4.43 -6.87 -8.18
C LEU A 300 -3.55 -7.54 -9.25
N ALA A 301 -2.48 -8.26 -8.84
CA ALA A 301 -1.69 -9.05 -9.80
C ALA A 301 -2.53 -10.23 -10.33
N PRO A 302 -2.28 -10.81 -11.51
CA PRO A 302 -3.11 -11.91 -12.04
C PRO A 302 -3.25 -13.09 -11.09
N THR A 303 -2.23 -13.37 -10.27
CA THR A 303 -2.25 -14.36 -9.20
C THR A 303 -3.10 -13.94 -8.00
N ALA A 304 -3.18 -12.64 -7.69
CA ALA A 304 -4.09 -12.10 -6.68
C ALA A 304 -5.50 -11.83 -7.20
N VAL A 305 -5.68 -11.54 -8.50
CA VAL A 305 -6.98 -11.59 -9.19
C VAL A 305 -7.47 -13.02 -9.18
N ALA A 306 -6.60 -14.00 -9.44
CA ALA A 306 -6.95 -15.40 -9.25
C ALA A 306 -7.28 -15.68 -7.77
N ALA A 307 -6.52 -15.18 -6.79
CA ALA A 307 -6.83 -15.37 -5.36
C ALA A 307 -8.10 -14.63 -4.87
N VAL A 308 -8.44 -13.47 -5.43
CA VAL A 308 -9.63 -12.68 -5.09
C VAL A 308 -10.85 -13.18 -5.87
N ALA A 309 -10.69 -13.58 -7.12
CA ALA A 309 -11.67 -14.37 -7.86
C ALA A 309 -11.90 -15.73 -7.18
N MET A 310 -10.86 -16.35 -6.60
CA MET A 310 -10.98 -17.56 -5.78
C MET A 310 -11.54 -17.29 -4.37
N GLY A 311 -11.86 -16.04 -4.00
CA GLY A 311 -12.21 -15.63 -2.65
C GLY A 311 -10.99 -15.55 -1.72
N THR A 312 -10.91 -14.47 -0.93
CA THR A 312 -10.00 -14.24 0.23
C THR A 312 -8.93 -15.32 0.45
N GLY A 313 -7.69 -14.98 0.13
CA GLY A 313 -6.53 -15.87 0.14
C GLY A 313 -6.57 -16.99 1.19
N GLY A 314 -6.68 -18.24 0.71
CA GLY A 314 -6.54 -19.44 1.53
C GLY A 314 -7.60 -19.66 2.61
N VAL A 315 -8.56 -18.75 2.75
CA VAL A 315 -9.69 -18.90 3.67
C VAL A 315 -10.89 -19.31 2.82
N ILE A 316 -11.11 -20.62 2.76
CA ILE A 316 -12.29 -21.24 2.19
C ILE A 316 -13.51 -20.60 2.86
N GLN A 317 -14.38 -19.96 2.06
CA GLN A 317 -15.53 -19.24 2.57
C GLN A 317 -16.48 -20.18 3.29
N GLY A 318 -17.08 -19.75 4.40
CA GLY A 318 -18.20 -20.45 5.03
C GLY A 318 -18.19 -20.45 6.54
N ASP A 319 -18.87 -21.43 7.14
CA ASP A 319 -19.07 -21.47 8.59
C ASP A 319 -17.70 -21.57 9.32
N PRO A 320 -17.44 -20.75 10.37
CA PRO A 320 -16.14 -20.72 11.07
C PRO A 320 -15.68 -22.09 11.58
N ASP A 321 -16.63 -22.94 12.00
CA ASP A 321 -16.39 -24.31 12.49
C ASP A 321 -16.82 -25.40 11.49
N GLY A 322 -17.04 -25.04 10.22
CA GLY A 322 -17.47 -25.98 9.18
C GLY A 322 -16.32 -26.79 8.60
N ASP A 323 -16.61 -28.02 8.16
CA ASP A 323 -15.67 -28.84 7.39
C ASP A 323 -15.58 -28.32 5.95
N ILE A 324 -14.44 -28.56 5.29
CA ILE A 324 -14.23 -28.16 3.89
C ILE A 324 -14.95 -29.13 2.97
N HIS A 325 -15.79 -28.59 2.09
CA HIS A 325 -16.56 -29.33 1.10
C HIS A 325 -16.30 -28.78 -0.30
N HIS A 326 -16.27 -29.68 -1.28
CA HIS A 326 -16.30 -29.29 -2.69
C HIS A 326 -17.73 -29.01 -3.13
N ILE A 327 -17.95 -27.87 -3.79
CA ILE A 327 -19.26 -27.50 -4.36
C ILE A 327 -19.59 -28.47 -5.51
N CYS A 328 -18.66 -28.63 -6.44
CA CYS A 328 -18.64 -29.66 -7.49
C CYS A 328 -17.79 -30.84 -7.04
N THR A 329 -18.35 -32.05 -6.99
CA THR A 329 -17.66 -33.23 -6.45
C THR A 329 -16.46 -33.68 -7.29
N ASP A 330 -15.35 -33.98 -6.63
CA ASP A 330 -14.12 -34.55 -7.18
C ASP A 330 -14.01 -36.08 -6.95
N LYS A 331 -15.04 -36.70 -6.37
CA LYS A 331 -14.99 -38.11 -5.88
C LYS A 331 -16.10 -39.00 -6.43
N ASN A 332 -16.78 -38.59 -7.49
CA ASN A 332 -17.87 -39.35 -8.12
C ASN A 332 -17.57 -39.61 -9.61
N GLU A 333 -16.47 -40.33 -9.86
CA GLU A 333 -15.99 -40.66 -11.21
C GLU A 333 -16.75 -41.82 -11.88
N VAL A 334 -17.29 -42.77 -11.09
CA VAL A 334 -17.80 -44.06 -11.60
C VAL A 334 -19.28 -44.31 -11.27
N SER A 335 -19.75 -43.93 -10.08
CA SER A 335 -21.07 -44.34 -9.58
C SER A 335 -22.20 -43.44 -10.05
N ASP A 336 -23.30 -44.04 -10.52
CA ASP A 336 -24.55 -43.39 -10.93
C ASP A 336 -25.64 -43.39 -9.82
N ALA A 337 -25.32 -43.92 -8.63
CA ALA A 337 -26.29 -44.11 -7.55
C ALA A 337 -26.98 -42.81 -7.10
N SER A 338 -26.29 -41.66 -7.22
CA SER A 338 -26.84 -40.33 -6.97
C SER A 338 -27.14 -39.54 -8.26
N GLY A 339 -27.37 -40.22 -9.39
CA GLY A 339 -27.61 -39.61 -10.71
C GLY A 339 -26.36 -39.19 -11.48
N GLY A 340 -25.17 -39.61 -11.04
CA GLY A 340 -23.89 -39.33 -11.68
C GLY A 340 -23.54 -40.28 -12.84
N PRO A 341 -22.25 -40.42 -13.19
CA PRO A 341 -21.08 -39.87 -12.50
C PRO A 341 -20.96 -38.36 -12.71
N TRP A 342 -20.88 -37.62 -11.60
CA TRP A 342 -20.89 -36.15 -11.60
C TRP A 342 -19.52 -35.53 -11.80
N THR A 343 -18.45 -36.19 -11.35
CA THR A 343 -17.09 -35.64 -11.47
C THR A 343 -16.70 -35.38 -12.94
N PRO A 344 -16.87 -36.34 -13.88
CA PRO A 344 -16.53 -36.10 -15.28
C PRO A 344 -17.37 -34.98 -15.92
N LEU A 345 -18.62 -34.82 -15.49
CA LEU A 345 -19.49 -33.75 -15.97
C LEU A 345 -18.98 -32.37 -15.52
N PHE A 346 -18.61 -32.22 -14.24
CA PHE A 346 -18.05 -30.96 -13.74
C PHE A 346 -16.67 -30.65 -14.31
N GLU A 347 -15.82 -31.66 -14.54
CA GLU A 347 -14.48 -31.47 -15.12
C GLU A 347 -14.54 -30.71 -16.44
N THR A 348 -15.52 -30.98 -17.30
CA THR A 348 -15.66 -30.29 -18.60
C THR A 348 -15.71 -28.76 -18.47
N PHE A 349 -16.46 -28.24 -17.48
CA PHE A 349 -16.55 -26.79 -17.25
C PHE A 349 -15.26 -26.22 -16.69
N PHE A 350 -14.59 -26.95 -15.79
CA PHE A 350 -13.35 -26.51 -15.16
C PHE A 350 -12.20 -26.51 -16.17
N GLU A 351 -12.11 -27.52 -17.04
CA GLU A 351 -11.14 -27.57 -18.13
C GLU A 351 -11.33 -26.43 -19.12
N GLN A 352 -12.58 -26.15 -19.52
CA GLN A 352 -12.91 -25.02 -20.40
C GLN A 352 -12.51 -23.66 -19.77
N ALA A 353 -12.54 -23.54 -18.45
CA ALA A 353 -12.07 -22.39 -17.69
C ALA A 353 -10.54 -22.38 -17.40
N GLY A 354 -9.83 -23.48 -17.69
CA GLY A 354 -8.44 -23.70 -17.29
C GLY A 354 -8.25 -23.77 -15.77
N MET A 355 -9.23 -24.32 -15.07
CA MET A 355 -9.29 -24.52 -13.61
C MET A 355 -9.25 -26.02 -13.27
N LYS A 356 -9.05 -26.36 -11.99
CA LYS A 356 -9.14 -27.72 -11.46
C LYS A 356 -10.26 -27.82 -10.42
N LEU A 357 -10.87 -28.99 -10.28
CA LEU A 357 -11.89 -29.23 -9.24
C LEU A 357 -11.33 -29.05 -7.81
N SER A 358 -10.02 -29.20 -7.63
CA SER A 358 -9.33 -28.96 -6.36
C SER A 358 -9.01 -27.48 -6.08
N ASP A 359 -9.34 -26.56 -6.99
CA ASP A 359 -9.12 -25.13 -6.79
C ASP A 359 -10.01 -24.60 -5.65
N VAL A 360 -9.48 -23.64 -4.89
CA VAL A 360 -10.16 -23.05 -3.71
C VAL A 360 -11.52 -22.45 -4.06
N ALA A 361 -11.71 -21.96 -5.30
CA ALA A 361 -13.01 -21.46 -5.78
C ALA A 361 -14.13 -22.52 -5.73
N ASN A 362 -13.79 -23.81 -5.78
CA ASN A 362 -14.74 -24.92 -5.68
C ASN A 362 -14.91 -25.40 -4.23
N GLN A 363 -14.33 -24.73 -3.24
CA GLN A 363 -14.36 -25.16 -1.84
C GLN A 363 -15.18 -24.20 -0.98
N VAL A 364 -15.91 -24.76 -0.01
CA VAL A 364 -16.74 -24.02 0.95
C VAL A 364 -16.72 -24.72 2.32
N ARG A 365 -16.73 -23.97 3.43
CA ARG A 365 -16.85 -24.52 4.78
C ARG A 365 -18.32 -24.63 5.17
N ILE A 366 -18.78 -25.83 5.50
CA ILE A 366 -20.19 -26.06 5.86
C ILE A 366 -20.26 -26.78 7.20
N LYS A 367 -20.98 -26.20 8.16
CA LYS A 367 -21.23 -26.85 9.44
C LYS A 367 -22.41 -27.81 9.33
N GLY A 368 -22.24 -29.03 9.81
CA GLY A 368 -23.32 -30.01 9.90
C GLY A 368 -23.67 -30.72 8.58
N HIS A 369 -22.83 -30.61 7.55
CA HIS A 369 -22.95 -31.44 6.35
C HIS A 369 -22.76 -32.92 6.70
N LYS A 370 -23.64 -33.80 6.19
CA LYS A 370 -23.61 -35.24 6.48
C LYS A 370 -23.83 -36.10 5.24
N GLY A 371 -22.84 -36.94 4.94
CA GLY A 371 -22.93 -37.96 3.90
C GLY A 371 -22.70 -37.43 2.48
N PRO A 372 -22.89 -38.28 1.45
CA PRO A 372 -22.77 -37.86 0.06
C PRO A 372 -23.93 -36.94 -0.33
N HIS A 373 -23.65 -36.03 -1.27
CA HIS A 373 -24.65 -35.10 -1.78
C HIS A 373 -25.75 -35.87 -2.55
N PRO A 374 -27.03 -35.49 -2.40
CA PRO A 374 -28.12 -36.12 -3.14
C PRO A 374 -28.12 -35.69 -4.62
N ARG A 375 -28.84 -36.45 -5.46
CA ARG A 375 -29.02 -36.13 -6.89
C ARG A 375 -29.50 -34.70 -7.12
N GLU A 376 -30.51 -34.28 -6.36
CA GLU A 376 -31.10 -32.94 -6.46
C GLU A 376 -30.07 -31.82 -6.28
N TYR A 377 -29.10 -32.01 -5.36
CA TYR A 377 -28.02 -31.04 -5.17
C TYR A 377 -27.15 -30.93 -6.42
N HIS A 378 -26.72 -32.07 -6.97
CA HIS A 378 -25.83 -32.08 -8.12
C HIS A 378 -26.50 -31.53 -9.38
N GLU A 379 -27.78 -31.86 -9.61
CA GLU A 379 -28.56 -31.33 -10.73
C GLU A 379 -28.72 -29.81 -10.65
N GLU A 380 -29.01 -29.28 -9.46
CA GLU A 380 -29.15 -27.83 -9.23
C GLU A 380 -27.82 -27.09 -9.47
N VAL A 381 -26.71 -27.63 -8.95
CA VAL A 381 -25.37 -27.05 -9.16
C VAL A 381 -24.96 -27.13 -10.63
N TYR A 382 -25.17 -28.28 -11.28
CA TYR A 382 -24.85 -28.48 -12.69
C TYR A 382 -25.63 -27.51 -13.58
N SER A 383 -26.95 -27.40 -13.41
CA SER A 383 -27.80 -26.53 -14.23
C SER A 383 -27.39 -25.05 -14.12
N ARG A 384 -27.05 -24.58 -12.92
CA ARG A 384 -26.57 -23.21 -12.71
C ARG A 384 -25.23 -22.96 -13.38
N ILE A 385 -24.30 -23.90 -13.30
CA ILE A 385 -22.99 -23.79 -13.94
C ILE A 385 -23.16 -23.76 -15.45
N GLU A 386 -23.90 -24.73 -16.00
CA GLU A 386 -24.16 -24.84 -17.43
C GLU A 386 -24.75 -23.54 -17.99
N GLN A 387 -25.79 -22.99 -17.33
CA GLN A 387 -26.40 -21.72 -17.71
C GLN A 387 -25.44 -20.54 -17.65
N ALA A 388 -24.61 -20.46 -16.61
CA ALA A 388 -23.64 -19.38 -16.45
C ALA A 388 -22.53 -19.44 -17.52
N THR A 389 -22.13 -20.64 -17.95
CA THR A 389 -21.04 -20.84 -18.91
C THR A 389 -21.50 -20.93 -20.37
N LEU A 390 -22.80 -21.03 -20.65
CA LEU A 390 -23.37 -21.33 -21.98
C LEU A 390 -22.92 -20.38 -23.12
N GLY A 391 -22.48 -19.15 -22.79
CA GLY A 391 -22.11 -18.12 -23.76
C GLY A 391 -20.64 -17.72 -23.78
N CYS A 392 -19.78 -18.35 -22.97
CA CYS A 392 -18.37 -17.95 -22.89
C CYS A 392 -17.57 -18.42 -24.12
N ARG A 393 -16.68 -17.58 -24.66
CA ARG A 393 -15.94 -17.87 -25.90
C ARG A 393 -14.44 -18.06 -25.69
N SER A 394 -13.92 -17.70 -24.53
CA SER A 394 -12.52 -17.86 -24.15
C SER A 394 -12.37 -18.44 -22.75
N ALA A 395 -11.26 -19.12 -22.48
CA ALA A 395 -10.98 -19.69 -21.15
C ALA A 395 -11.05 -18.65 -20.02
N ALA A 396 -10.65 -17.40 -20.29
CA ALA A 396 -10.73 -16.31 -19.33
C ALA A 396 -12.19 -15.88 -19.04
N GLU A 397 -13.07 -15.88 -20.05
CA GLU A 397 -14.49 -15.60 -19.88
C GLU A 397 -15.21 -16.76 -19.16
N CYS A 398 -14.91 -18.00 -19.53
CA CYS A 398 -15.48 -19.19 -18.90
C CYS A 398 -15.07 -19.28 -17.43
N ARG A 399 -13.80 -19.00 -17.12
CA ARG A 399 -13.29 -18.88 -15.75
C ARG A 399 -14.07 -17.84 -14.94
N ARG A 400 -14.27 -16.65 -15.50
CA ARG A 400 -14.98 -15.57 -14.82
C ARG A 400 -16.42 -15.97 -14.50
N ALA A 401 -17.12 -16.55 -15.47
CA ALA A 401 -18.50 -17.01 -15.30
C ALA A 401 -18.61 -18.16 -14.29
N LEU A 402 -17.70 -19.14 -14.37
CA LEU A 402 -17.64 -20.29 -13.45
C LEU A 402 -17.37 -19.84 -12.01
N VAL A 403 -16.41 -18.95 -11.80
CA VAL A 403 -16.11 -18.41 -10.47
C VAL A 403 -17.29 -17.62 -9.89
N ASP A 404 -17.95 -16.80 -10.70
CA ASP A 404 -19.09 -15.99 -10.24
C ASP A 404 -20.27 -16.88 -9.78
N VAL A 405 -20.58 -17.94 -10.54
CA VAL A 405 -21.64 -18.88 -10.15
C VAL A 405 -21.27 -19.73 -8.93
N LEU A 406 -20.01 -20.19 -8.82
CA LEU A 406 -19.53 -20.90 -7.63
C LEU A 406 -19.62 -20.02 -6.37
N THR A 407 -19.31 -18.72 -6.49
CA THR A 407 -19.42 -17.75 -5.40
C THR A 407 -20.89 -17.58 -4.95
N LYS A 408 -21.83 -17.50 -5.90
CA LYS A 408 -23.27 -17.43 -5.60
C LYS A 408 -23.77 -18.69 -4.89
N ILE A 409 -23.31 -19.87 -5.36
CA ILE A 409 -23.63 -21.16 -4.73
C ILE A 409 -23.05 -21.24 -3.31
N ALA A 410 -21.79 -20.85 -3.11
CA ALA A 410 -21.15 -20.82 -1.80
C ALA A 410 -21.90 -19.91 -0.82
N ARG A 411 -22.38 -18.75 -1.28
CA ARG A 411 -23.22 -17.86 -0.47
C ARG A 411 -24.53 -18.52 -0.06
N GLU A 412 -25.20 -19.23 -0.98
CA GLU A 412 -26.42 -19.96 -0.62
C GLU A 412 -26.14 -21.06 0.40
N LEU A 413 -25.10 -21.85 0.20
CA LEU A 413 -24.68 -22.94 1.11
C LEU A 413 -24.38 -22.46 2.54
N THR A 414 -23.96 -21.21 2.67
CA THR A 414 -23.54 -20.59 3.95
C THR A 414 -24.64 -19.72 4.57
N THR A 415 -25.76 -19.52 3.87
CA THR A 415 -26.88 -18.71 4.35
C THR A 415 -28.02 -19.60 4.86
N THR A 416 -28.39 -19.44 6.13
CA THR A 416 -29.54 -20.14 6.75
C THR A 416 -30.84 -19.86 6.00
N GLY A 417 -31.64 -20.91 5.81
CA GLY A 417 -32.94 -20.87 5.18
C GLY A 417 -32.95 -21.08 3.66
N THR A 418 -31.79 -21.13 3.00
CA THR A 418 -31.71 -21.32 1.54
C THR A 418 -31.96 -22.76 1.13
N LYS A 419 -32.39 -22.95 -0.12
CA LYS A 419 -32.66 -24.29 -0.69
C LYS A 419 -31.43 -25.19 -0.61
N LEU A 420 -30.27 -24.72 -1.08
CA LEU A 420 -29.04 -25.52 -1.12
C LEU A 420 -28.53 -25.89 0.28
N ARG A 421 -28.61 -24.98 1.26
CA ARG A 421 -28.20 -25.28 2.64
C ARG A 421 -29.09 -26.35 3.28
N LYS A 422 -30.39 -26.31 3.05
CA LYS A 422 -31.34 -27.33 3.54
C LYS A 422 -31.06 -28.71 2.93
N ILE A 423 -30.79 -28.75 1.62
CA ILE A 423 -30.47 -30.00 0.90
C ILE A 423 -29.17 -30.63 1.44
N ILE A 424 -28.10 -29.83 1.58
CA ILE A 424 -26.78 -30.35 1.97
C ILE A 424 -26.74 -30.76 3.44
N THR A 425 -27.34 -29.99 4.35
CA THR A 425 -27.38 -30.33 5.78
C THR A 425 -28.45 -31.37 6.14
N ARG A 426 -29.34 -31.72 5.18
CA ARG A 426 -30.53 -32.56 5.39
C ARG A 426 -31.40 -32.10 6.56
N ASN A 427 -31.45 -30.78 6.76
CA ASN A 427 -32.19 -30.15 7.85
C ASN A 427 -33.09 -29.06 7.26
N PRO A 428 -34.42 -29.17 7.38
CA PRO A 428 -35.36 -28.18 6.85
C PRO A 428 -35.26 -26.81 7.54
N ASP A 429 -34.67 -26.75 8.74
CA ASP A 429 -34.52 -25.55 9.56
C ASP A 429 -33.11 -24.92 9.49
N ALA A 430 -32.22 -25.44 8.64
CA ALA A 430 -30.81 -25.04 8.54
C ALA A 430 -30.52 -23.73 7.80
#